data_AF-A0A3A0E0A7-F1
#
_entry.id   AF-A0A3A0E0A7-F1
#
_cell.length_a   1.000
_cell.length_b   1.000
_cell.length_c   1.000
_cell.angle_alpha   90.00
_cell.angle_beta   90.00
_cell.angle_gamma   90.00
#
_symmetry.space_group_name_H-M   'P 1'
#
loop_
_entity.id
_entity.type
_entity.pdbx_description
1 polymer ?
#
loop_
_entity_poly.entity_id
_entity_poly.type
_entity_poly.pdbx_seq_one_letter_code
_entity_poly.pdbx_strand_id
1 'polypeptide(L)'
;MTERLERFDATGAGRLLEELVDDLSNWYVRTGRRRFWAGRGGADGDGGGRGDAVAAFHTLHECLSTIALLVAPFCPFVAEEMWGTLVAAHDPGAPESVHLADWPRSKGRHSPSLEAAMTSSRQAVTVGRGARAEAKLKVRQPLAEAVVACAPATAREVGRLVDLVAEELNVRRVRFVTDPVGLVDVTLKPNYR
;
A
#
# COMPACT_ATOMS: atom_id res chain seq x y z
N MET A 1 -14.41 -1.45 10.72
CA MET A 1 -15.52 -0.71 10.09
C MET A 1 -16.87 -1.11 10.68
N THR A 2 -17.35 -2.34 10.43
CA THR A 2 -18.64 -2.87 10.93
C THR A 2 -18.86 -2.60 12.42
N GLU A 3 -17.93 -3.02 13.28
CA GLU A 3 -18.00 -2.82 14.74
C GLU A 3 -18.13 -1.35 15.16
N ARG A 4 -17.56 -0.41 14.41
CA ARG A 4 -17.69 1.03 14.72
C ARG A 4 -19.07 1.54 14.33
N LEU A 5 -19.59 1.15 13.17
CA LEU A 5 -20.95 1.52 12.74
C LEU A 5 -22.02 0.92 13.66
N GLU A 6 -21.86 -0.32 14.13
CA GLU A 6 -22.75 -0.96 15.11
C GLU A 6 -22.78 -0.21 16.45
N ARG A 7 -21.70 0.49 16.80
CA ARG A 7 -21.61 1.37 17.97
C ARG A 7 -21.97 2.83 17.68
N PHE A 8 -22.54 3.12 16.51
CA PHE A 8 -22.85 4.48 16.05
C PHE A 8 -21.64 5.43 15.97
N ASP A 9 -20.42 4.90 15.87
CA ASP A 9 -19.19 5.67 15.68
C ASP A 9 -18.90 5.86 14.18
N ALA A 10 -19.69 6.72 13.53
CA ALA A 10 -19.53 7.06 12.12
C ALA A 10 -18.19 7.75 11.85
N THR A 11 -17.71 8.60 12.76
CA THR A 11 -16.43 9.32 12.60
C THR A 11 -15.24 8.36 12.59
N GLY A 12 -15.17 7.44 13.56
CA GLY A 12 -14.10 6.46 13.61
C GLY A 12 -14.16 5.45 12.47
N ALA A 13 -15.37 5.12 12.00
CA ALA A 13 -15.58 4.33 10.80
C ALA A 13 -15.01 5.07 9.57
N GLY A 14 -15.35 6.35 9.38
CA GLY A 14 -14.85 7.19 8.30
C GLY A 14 -13.31 7.26 8.26
N ARG A 15 -12.64 7.38 9.42
CA ARG A 15 -11.17 7.39 9.48
C ARG A 15 -10.54 6.08 8.99
N LEU A 16 -11.11 4.94 9.36
CA LEU A 16 -10.62 3.64 8.86
C LEU A 16 -10.79 3.52 7.34
N LEU A 17 -11.86 4.11 6.79
CA LEU A 17 -12.08 4.12 5.35
C LEU A 17 -11.09 5.04 4.64
N GLU A 18 -10.80 6.21 5.22
CA GLU A 18 -9.78 7.13 4.71
C GLU A 18 -8.41 6.46 4.66
N GLU A 19 -7.99 5.78 5.73
CA GLU A 19 -6.74 5.00 5.79
C GLU A 19 -6.68 3.93 4.69
N LEU A 20 -7.78 3.19 4.48
CA LEU A 20 -7.86 2.17 3.41
C LEU A 20 -7.73 2.78 2.01
N VAL A 21 -8.39 3.91 1.76
CA VAL A 21 -8.33 4.61 0.47
C VAL A 21 -6.94 5.20 0.24
N ASP A 22 -6.31 5.76 1.27
CA ASP A 22 -4.91 6.24 1.21
C ASP A 22 -3.97 5.09 0.85
N ASP A 23 -4.09 3.94 1.51
CA ASP A 23 -3.27 2.77 1.22
C ASP A 23 -3.47 2.24 -0.21
N LEU A 24 -4.71 2.16 -0.68
CA LEU A 24 -5.00 1.70 -2.03
C LEU A 24 -4.44 2.67 -3.08
N SER A 25 -4.62 3.97 -2.89
CA SER A 25 -4.25 4.99 -3.86
C SER A 25 -2.75 5.31 -3.85
N ASN A 26 -2.22 5.71 -2.70
CA ASN A 26 -0.86 6.20 -2.53
C ASN A 26 0.17 5.10 -2.44
N TRP A 27 -0.23 3.85 -2.17
CA TRP A 27 0.68 2.72 -2.21
C TRP A 27 0.35 1.75 -3.33
N TYR A 28 -0.78 1.06 -3.28
CA TYR A 28 -1.04 -0.06 -4.19
C TYR A 28 -1.10 0.38 -5.65
N VAL A 29 -1.89 1.39 -5.99
CA VAL A 29 -2.03 1.88 -7.38
C VAL A 29 -0.73 2.55 -7.86
N ARG A 30 -0.13 3.40 -7.04
CA ARG A 30 1.10 4.13 -7.39
C ARG A 30 2.26 3.18 -7.68
N THR A 31 2.53 2.25 -6.78
CA THR A 31 3.61 1.25 -6.93
C THR A 31 3.25 0.21 -7.99
N GLY A 32 1.98 -0.16 -8.10
CA GLY A 32 1.48 -1.12 -9.07
C GLY A 32 1.42 -0.61 -10.51
N ARG A 33 1.74 0.67 -10.78
CA ARG A 33 1.61 1.27 -12.11
C ARG A 33 2.24 0.41 -13.20
N ARG A 34 3.49 -0.04 -13.03
CA ARG A 34 4.18 -0.90 -14.02
C ARG A 34 3.41 -2.20 -14.31
N ARG A 35 2.88 -2.83 -13.26
CA ARG A 35 2.10 -4.09 -13.35
C ARG A 35 0.85 -3.90 -14.21
N PHE A 36 0.17 -2.76 -14.08
CA PHE A 36 -1.01 -2.46 -14.90
C PHE A 36 -0.70 -2.24 -16.38
N TRP A 37 0.49 -1.74 -16.73
CA TRP A 37 0.89 -1.46 -18.12
C TRP A 37 1.54 -2.65 -18.83
N ALA A 38 2.17 -3.58 -18.09
CA ALA A 38 2.83 -4.77 -18.65
C ALA A 38 1.89 -5.66 -19.49
N GLY A 39 0.59 -5.71 -19.18
CA GLY A 39 -0.40 -6.52 -19.89
C GLY A 39 -0.84 -5.99 -21.27
N ARG A 40 -0.54 -4.72 -21.62
CA ARG A 40 -1.02 -4.04 -22.84
C ARG A 40 -0.07 -4.09 -24.05
N GLY A 41 1.08 -4.77 -23.94
CA GLY A 41 1.98 -4.99 -25.09
C GLY A 41 3.13 -3.98 -25.25
N GLY A 42 3.54 -3.29 -24.18
CA GLY A 42 4.81 -2.55 -24.18
C GLY A 42 5.98 -3.50 -24.01
N ALA A 43 6.87 -3.57 -25.00
CA ALA A 43 8.04 -4.45 -25.05
C ALA A 43 9.20 -4.05 -24.11
N ASP A 44 8.96 -3.17 -23.12
CA ASP A 44 10.02 -2.65 -22.26
C ASP A 44 9.81 -3.07 -20.80
N GLY A 45 10.42 -4.21 -20.48
CA GLY A 45 11.10 -4.44 -19.20
C GLY A 45 10.30 -5.13 -18.09
N ASP A 46 10.68 -6.38 -17.80
CA ASP A 46 10.80 -7.06 -16.48
C ASP A 46 9.65 -6.96 -15.44
N GLY A 47 8.56 -6.28 -15.75
CA GLY A 47 7.34 -6.22 -14.94
C GLY A 47 6.51 -7.45 -15.25
N GLY A 48 6.12 -8.19 -14.21
CA GLY A 48 5.42 -9.48 -14.27
C GLY A 48 4.51 -9.62 -15.49
N GLY A 49 4.64 -10.75 -16.18
CA GLY A 49 3.93 -11.02 -17.44
C GLY A 49 2.41 -10.89 -17.30
N ARG A 50 1.66 -11.09 -18.39
CA ARG A 50 0.20 -10.91 -18.46
C ARG A 50 -0.59 -11.41 -17.23
N GLY A 51 -0.19 -12.53 -16.63
CA GLY A 51 -0.81 -13.06 -15.41
C GLY A 51 -0.69 -12.15 -14.17
N ASP A 52 0.45 -11.48 -13.99
CA ASP A 52 0.66 -10.53 -12.89
C ASP A 52 -0.21 -9.28 -13.06
N ALA A 53 -0.30 -8.76 -14.28
CA ALA A 53 -1.19 -7.64 -14.61
C ALA A 53 -2.65 -7.97 -14.30
N VAL A 54 -3.11 -9.17 -14.68
CA VAL A 54 -4.47 -9.65 -14.39
C VAL A 54 -4.70 -9.76 -12.88
N ALA A 55 -3.75 -10.35 -12.13
CA ALA A 55 -3.86 -10.45 -10.68
C ALA A 55 -3.90 -9.07 -10.00
N ALA A 56 -3.13 -8.11 -10.51
CA ALA A 56 -3.12 -6.74 -10.00
C ALA A 56 -4.47 -6.05 -10.22
N PHE A 57 -5.07 -6.17 -11.40
CA PHE A 57 -6.40 -5.63 -11.71
C PHE A 57 -7.50 -6.32 -10.92
N HIS A 58 -7.45 -7.64 -10.76
CA HIS A 58 -8.44 -8.38 -9.97
C HIS A 58 -8.44 -7.91 -8.50
N THR A 59 -7.25 -7.73 -7.91
CA THR A 59 -7.13 -7.21 -6.55
C THR A 59 -7.68 -5.79 -6.45
N LEU A 60 -7.37 -4.92 -7.42
CA LEU A 60 -7.89 -3.55 -7.46
C LEU A 60 -9.42 -3.52 -7.58
N HIS A 61 -9.98 -4.34 -8.47
CA HIS A 61 -11.43 -4.46 -8.66
C HIS A 61 -12.12 -4.90 -7.37
N GLU A 62 -11.58 -5.92 -6.69
CA GLU A 62 -12.16 -6.37 -5.43
C GLU A 62 -12.12 -5.29 -4.35
N CYS A 63 -10.99 -4.60 -4.20
CA CYS A 63 -10.86 -3.49 -3.24
C CYS A 63 -11.85 -2.37 -3.55
N LEU A 64 -11.95 -1.92 -4.80
CA LEU A 64 -12.86 -0.84 -5.19
C LEU A 64 -14.33 -1.23 -5.05
N SER A 65 -14.70 -2.46 -5.41
CA SER A 65 -16.06 -2.98 -5.23
C SER A 65 -16.44 -3.05 -3.75
N THR A 66 -15.49 -3.45 -2.89
CA THR A 66 -15.69 -3.45 -1.44
C THR A 66 -15.79 -2.02 -0.88
N ILE A 67 -14.95 -1.09 -1.36
CA ILE A 67 -15.01 0.32 -0.96
C ILE A 67 -16.36 0.94 -1.35
N ALA A 68 -16.92 0.62 -2.53
CA ALA A 68 -18.24 1.09 -2.93
C ALA A 68 -19.31 0.71 -1.89
N LEU A 69 -19.30 -0.55 -1.41
CA LEU A 69 -20.19 -0.98 -0.32
C LEU A 69 -19.92 -0.25 1.00
N LEU A 70 -18.65 -0.12 1.40
CA LEU A 70 -18.27 0.48 2.68
C LEU A 70 -18.54 2.00 2.73
N VAL A 71 -18.45 2.69 1.60
CA VAL A 71 -18.67 4.14 1.50
C VAL A 71 -20.14 4.49 1.28
N ALA A 72 -21.01 3.53 0.90
CA ALA A 72 -22.43 3.77 0.64
C ALA A 72 -23.18 4.50 1.77
N PRO A 73 -22.95 4.23 3.07
CA PRO A 73 -23.58 4.99 4.16
C PRO A 73 -23.08 6.44 4.31
N PHE A 74 -21.94 6.79 3.69
CA PHE A 74 -21.29 8.11 3.83
C PHE A 74 -21.43 8.97 2.57
N CYS A 75 -21.28 8.35 1.39
CA CYS A 75 -21.28 9.02 0.09
C CYS A 75 -22.13 8.21 -0.90
N PRO A 76 -23.47 8.22 -0.76
CA PRO A 76 -24.36 7.32 -1.49
C PRO A 76 -24.24 7.45 -3.00
N PHE A 77 -24.20 8.67 -3.54
CA PHE A 77 -24.09 8.89 -4.99
C PHE A 77 -22.74 8.44 -5.57
N VAL A 78 -21.66 8.59 -4.82
CA VAL A 78 -20.33 8.12 -5.26
C VAL A 78 -20.28 6.60 -5.22
N ALA A 79 -20.82 6.00 -4.16
CA ALA A 79 -20.93 4.55 -4.04
C ALA A 79 -21.78 3.94 -5.17
N GLU A 80 -22.89 4.57 -5.50
CA GLU A 80 -23.80 4.14 -6.57
C GLU A 80 -23.10 4.16 -7.93
N GLU A 81 -22.41 5.25 -8.28
CA GLU A 81 -21.66 5.36 -9.53
C GLU A 81 -20.54 4.30 -9.62
N MET A 82 -19.80 4.12 -8.52
CA MET A 82 -18.74 3.10 -8.44
C MET A 82 -19.30 1.69 -8.63
N TRP A 83 -20.40 1.37 -7.94
CA TRP A 83 -21.02 0.04 -8.01
C TRP A 83 -21.63 -0.24 -9.39
N GLY A 84 -22.36 0.72 -9.93
CA GLY A 84 -22.95 0.64 -11.26
C GLY A 84 -21.89 0.35 -12.32
N THR A 85 -20.78 1.08 -12.28
CA THR A 85 -19.69 0.95 -13.25
C THR A 85 -18.85 -0.31 -13.05
N LEU A 86 -18.50 -0.66 -11.81
CA LEU A 86 -17.53 -1.72 -11.54
C LEU A 86 -18.17 -3.10 -11.38
N VAL A 87 -19.42 -3.17 -10.94
CA VAL A 87 -20.10 -4.41 -10.56
C VAL A 87 -21.35 -4.64 -11.40
N ALA A 88 -22.38 -3.81 -11.27
CA ALA A 88 -23.68 -4.08 -11.89
C ALA A 88 -23.62 -4.12 -13.43
N ALA A 89 -22.77 -3.30 -14.06
CA ALA A 89 -22.56 -3.33 -15.52
C ALA A 89 -21.88 -4.61 -16.05
N HIS A 90 -21.30 -5.43 -15.16
CA HIS A 90 -20.46 -6.58 -15.54
C HIS A 90 -20.93 -7.91 -14.93
N ASP A 91 -21.77 -7.88 -13.91
CA ASP A 91 -22.35 -9.04 -13.24
C ASP A 91 -23.89 -8.94 -13.21
N PRO A 92 -24.59 -9.62 -14.13
CA PRO A 92 -26.06 -9.65 -14.14
C PRO A 92 -26.70 -10.27 -12.88
N GLY A 93 -25.92 -10.99 -12.06
CA GLY A 93 -26.38 -11.56 -10.79
C GLY A 93 -26.24 -10.60 -9.61
N ALA A 94 -25.55 -9.47 -9.77
CA ALA A 94 -25.38 -8.48 -8.72
C ALA A 94 -26.62 -7.57 -8.60
N PRO A 95 -26.93 -7.07 -7.39
CA PRO A 95 -27.95 -6.03 -7.21
C PRO A 95 -27.68 -4.80 -8.09
N GLU A 96 -28.74 -4.21 -8.65
CA GLU A 96 -28.64 -3.06 -9.55
C GLU A 96 -28.07 -1.80 -8.89
N SER A 97 -28.30 -1.65 -7.58
CA SER A 97 -27.82 -0.55 -6.76
C SER A 97 -26.99 -1.07 -5.60
N VAL A 98 -25.95 -0.31 -5.21
CA VAL A 98 -25.12 -0.62 -4.04
C VAL A 98 -25.94 -0.68 -2.75
N HIS A 99 -27.04 0.08 -2.70
CA HIS A 99 -27.92 0.17 -1.53
C HIS A 99 -28.85 -1.04 -1.38
N LEU A 100 -28.91 -1.91 -2.40
CA LEU A 100 -29.61 -3.19 -2.36
C LEU A 100 -28.65 -4.37 -2.13
N ALA A 101 -27.35 -4.11 -2.02
CA ALA A 101 -26.33 -5.13 -1.79
C ALA A 101 -26.10 -5.40 -0.31
N ASP A 102 -25.68 -6.63 -0.02
CA ASP A 102 -25.31 -7.04 1.33
C ASP A 102 -24.06 -6.30 1.83
N TRP A 103 -24.06 -5.96 3.13
CA TRP A 103 -22.89 -5.41 3.77
C TRP A 103 -21.70 -6.39 3.67
N PRO A 104 -20.49 -5.92 3.29
CA PRO A 104 -19.36 -6.79 3.02
C PRO A 104 -18.91 -7.50 4.30
N ARG A 105 -18.65 -8.81 4.16
CA ARG A 105 -18.13 -9.66 5.24
C ARG A 105 -16.66 -9.96 4.98
N SER A 106 -15.86 -9.99 6.05
CA SER A 106 -14.47 -10.41 5.95
C SER A 106 -14.39 -11.86 5.46
N LYS A 107 -13.57 -12.10 4.45
CA LYS A 107 -13.27 -13.43 3.90
C LYS A 107 -12.13 -14.13 4.65
N GLY A 108 -11.61 -13.54 5.74
CA GLY A 108 -10.51 -14.10 6.52
C GLY A 108 -9.17 -14.16 5.76
N ARG A 109 -9.03 -13.44 4.65
CA ARG A 109 -7.81 -13.42 3.82
C ARG A 109 -6.79 -12.44 4.40
N HIS A 110 -6.08 -12.89 5.42
CA HIS A 110 -5.01 -12.16 6.08
C HIS A 110 -3.73 -12.99 6.10
N SER A 111 -2.59 -12.32 5.88
CA SER A 111 -1.28 -12.95 6.03
C SER A 111 -0.46 -12.09 6.99
N PRO A 112 -0.44 -12.42 8.30
CA PRO A 112 0.28 -11.64 9.30
C PRO A 112 1.77 -11.45 8.94
N SER A 113 2.37 -12.46 8.30
CA SER A 113 3.75 -12.36 7.84
C SER A 113 3.97 -11.38 6.69
N LEU A 114 2.98 -11.22 5.80
CA LEU A 114 3.03 -10.22 4.72
C LEU A 114 2.74 -8.83 5.27
N GLU A 115 1.77 -8.71 6.18
CA GLU A 115 1.42 -7.45 6.85
C GLU A 115 2.63 -6.89 7.63
N ALA A 116 3.33 -7.75 8.38
CA ALA A 116 4.58 -7.39 9.06
C ALA A 116 5.66 -6.97 8.06
N ALA A 117 5.88 -7.74 7.00
CA ALA A 117 6.84 -7.40 5.95
C ALA A 117 6.55 -6.06 5.28
N MET A 118 5.27 -5.79 4.96
CA MET A 118 4.83 -4.53 4.38
C MET A 118 5.00 -3.35 5.35
N THR A 119 4.69 -3.54 6.62
CA THR A 119 4.89 -2.52 7.67
C THR A 119 6.36 -2.13 7.77
N SER A 120 7.24 -3.12 7.93
CA SER A 120 8.69 -2.92 8.01
C SER A 120 9.25 -2.27 6.73
N SER A 121 8.76 -2.68 5.55
CA SER A 121 9.21 -2.13 4.26
C SER A 121 8.78 -0.69 4.06
N ARG A 122 7.53 -0.35 4.41
CA ARG A 122 7.03 1.04 4.38
C ARG A 122 7.80 1.93 5.33
N GLN A 123 8.11 1.44 6.54
CA GLN A 123 8.93 2.18 7.49
C GLN A 123 10.33 2.45 6.92
N ALA A 124 10.98 1.45 6.32
CA ALA A 124 12.29 1.62 5.67
C ALA A 124 12.23 2.66 4.54
N VAL A 125 11.18 2.64 3.71
CA VAL A 125 10.97 3.63 2.64
C VAL A 125 10.76 5.04 3.22
N THR A 126 9.93 5.18 4.26
CA THR A 126 9.67 6.48 4.91
C THR A 126 10.95 7.07 5.49
N VAL A 127 11.70 6.29 6.28
CA VAL A 127 12.98 6.75 6.88
C VAL A 127 14.01 7.05 5.78
N GLY A 128 14.13 6.18 4.77
CA GLY A 128 15.04 6.40 3.65
C GLY A 128 14.72 7.66 2.84
N ARG A 129 13.44 7.95 2.59
CA ARG A 129 13.01 9.21 1.96
C ARG A 129 13.33 10.42 2.83
N GLY A 130 13.14 10.31 4.15
CA GLY A 130 13.53 11.33 5.12
C GLY A 130 15.03 11.64 5.05
N ALA A 131 15.89 10.61 5.10
CA ALA A 131 17.34 10.77 4.99
C ALA A 131 17.76 11.42 3.65
N ARG A 132 17.11 11.06 2.54
CA ARG A 132 17.34 11.72 1.24
C ARG A 132 16.95 13.19 1.26
N ALA A 133 15.80 13.51 1.87
CA ALA A 133 15.32 14.89 1.97
C ALA A 133 16.28 15.76 2.81
N GLU A 134 16.75 15.23 3.95
CA GLU A 134 17.75 15.87 4.81
C GLU A 134 19.06 16.14 4.07
N ALA A 135 19.54 15.15 3.30
CA ALA A 135 20.70 15.29 2.43
C ALA A 135 20.44 16.11 1.14
N LYS A 136 19.23 16.64 0.95
CA LYS A 136 18.79 17.39 -0.25
C LYS A 136 18.94 16.61 -1.57
N LEU A 137 18.87 15.28 -1.52
CA LEU A 137 18.96 14.39 -2.66
C LEU A 137 17.58 14.12 -3.27
N LYS A 138 17.39 14.49 -4.53
CA LYS A 138 16.11 14.30 -5.23
C LYS A 138 15.84 12.81 -5.46
N VAL A 139 14.62 12.33 -5.24
CA VAL A 139 14.24 10.91 -5.42
C VAL A 139 14.57 10.39 -6.82
N ARG A 140 14.41 11.21 -7.86
CA ARG A 140 14.73 10.84 -9.25
C ARG A 140 16.21 10.50 -9.51
N GLN A 141 17.13 10.89 -8.63
CA GLN A 141 18.54 10.54 -8.76
C GLN A 141 18.75 9.11 -8.25
N PRO A 142 19.14 8.16 -9.11
CA PRO A 142 19.44 6.81 -8.64
C PRO A 142 20.69 6.85 -7.74
N LEU A 143 20.62 6.18 -6.59
CA LEU A 143 21.78 6.01 -5.70
C LEU A 143 22.31 4.57 -5.78
N ALA A 144 23.58 4.39 -5.42
CA ALA A 144 24.22 3.08 -5.49
C ALA A 144 23.65 2.10 -4.44
N GLU A 145 23.44 2.57 -3.21
CA GLU A 145 23.05 1.71 -2.10
C GLU A 145 22.21 2.48 -1.07
N ALA A 146 21.23 1.81 -0.47
CA ALA A 146 20.64 2.19 0.82
C ALA A 146 21.11 1.20 1.89
N VAL A 147 21.58 1.71 3.03
CA VAL A 147 21.99 0.88 4.17
C VAL A 147 20.94 1.01 5.26
N VAL A 148 20.31 -0.11 5.63
CA VAL A 148 19.21 -0.16 6.61
C VAL A 148 19.73 -0.84 7.87
N ALA A 149 19.91 -0.05 8.93
CA ALA A 149 20.25 -0.56 10.24
C ALA A 149 18.99 -1.07 10.95
N CYS A 150 18.89 -2.38 11.20
CA CYS A 150 17.72 -2.98 11.82
C CYS A 150 18.05 -4.34 12.46
N ALA A 151 17.12 -4.84 13.29
CA ALA A 151 17.24 -6.17 13.87
C ALA A 151 17.17 -7.26 12.79
N PRO A 152 17.78 -8.45 13.00
CA PRO A 152 17.74 -9.55 12.04
C PRO A 152 16.33 -10.02 11.64
N ALA A 153 15.34 -9.88 12.53
CA ALA A 153 13.95 -10.18 12.21
C ALA A 153 13.40 -9.23 11.13
N THR A 154 13.56 -7.91 11.34
CA THR A 154 13.18 -6.87 10.38
C THR A 154 13.93 -7.01 9.06
N ALA A 155 15.22 -7.33 9.09
CA ALA A 155 15.99 -7.57 7.87
C ALA A 155 15.42 -8.73 7.03
N ARG A 156 14.97 -9.81 7.68
CA ARG A 156 14.31 -10.94 6.99
C ARG A 156 12.94 -10.56 6.42
N GLU A 157 12.17 -9.74 7.14
CA GLU A 157 10.87 -9.24 6.70
C GLU A 157 11.00 -8.34 5.47
N VAL A 158 11.83 -7.29 5.56
CA VAL A 158 12.08 -6.35 4.45
C VAL A 158 12.79 -7.05 3.30
N GLY A 159 13.66 -8.02 3.59
CA GLY A 159 14.37 -8.81 2.59
C GLY A 159 13.44 -9.52 1.60
N ARG A 160 12.22 -9.92 2.02
CA ARG A 160 11.21 -10.53 1.14
C ARG A 160 10.64 -9.54 0.11
N LEU A 161 10.72 -8.24 0.40
CA LEU A 161 10.17 -7.14 -0.38
C LEU A 161 11.29 -6.14 -0.75
N VAL A 162 12.53 -6.61 -0.83
CA VAL A 162 13.70 -5.74 -0.99
C VAL A 162 13.66 -4.95 -2.30
N ASP A 163 13.16 -5.58 -3.36
CA ASP A 163 13.04 -4.94 -4.68
C ASP A 163 12.03 -3.78 -4.64
N LEU A 164 10.92 -3.97 -3.92
CA LEU A 164 9.94 -2.91 -3.68
C LEU A 164 10.59 -1.73 -2.94
N VAL A 165 11.36 -1.99 -1.88
CA VAL A 165 12.06 -0.93 -1.15
C VAL A 165 13.11 -0.25 -2.02
N ALA A 166 13.85 -1.00 -2.83
CA ALA A 166 14.87 -0.48 -3.73
C ALA A 166 14.26 0.45 -4.79
N GLU A 167 13.14 0.05 -5.38
CA GLU A 167 12.40 0.87 -6.36
C GLU A 167 11.86 2.16 -5.70
N GLU A 168 11.22 2.04 -4.54
CA GLU A 168 10.60 3.17 -3.83
C GLU A 168 11.61 4.21 -3.33
N LEU A 169 12.84 3.77 -3.05
CA LEU A 169 13.97 4.63 -2.69
C LEU A 169 14.83 5.03 -3.90
N ASN A 170 14.59 4.48 -5.08
CA ASN A 170 15.42 4.62 -6.29
C ASN A 170 16.92 4.37 -5.99
N VAL A 171 17.22 3.16 -5.52
CA VAL A 171 18.57 2.69 -5.23
C VAL A 171 18.87 1.38 -5.94
N ARG A 172 20.13 1.13 -6.31
CA ARG A 172 20.51 -0.11 -7.00
C ARG A 172 20.56 -1.33 -6.07
N ARG A 173 20.82 -1.12 -4.77
CA ARG A 173 20.94 -2.18 -3.78
C ARG A 173 20.46 -1.69 -2.41
N VAL A 174 19.87 -2.59 -1.64
CA VAL A 174 19.59 -2.41 -0.22
C VAL A 174 20.45 -3.38 0.57
N ARG A 175 21.19 -2.87 1.55
CA ARG A 175 22.04 -3.67 2.44
C ARG A 175 21.57 -3.51 3.88
N PHE A 176 21.43 -4.62 4.59
CA PHE A 176 21.04 -4.62 5.99
C PHE A 176 22.27 -4.73 6.90
N VAL A 177 22.26 -3.97 7.99
CA VAL A 177 23.28 -4.04 9.04
C VAL A 177 22.62 -4.13 10.41
N THR A 178 23.22 -4.89 11.33
CA THR A 178 22.71 -5.04 12.70
C THR A 178 23.24 -3.99 13.65
N ASP A 179 24.40 -3.41 13.34
CA ASP A 179 25.05 -2.38 14.14
C ASP A 179 25.21 -1.11 13.29
N PRO A 180 24.61 0.03 13.70
CA PRO A 180 24.77 1.30 13.01
C PRO A 180 26.09 2.02 13.35
N VAL A 181 26.97 1.46 14.20
CA VAL A 181 28.26 2.08 14.55
C VAL A 181 29.06 2.43 13.29
N GLY A 182 29.42 3.71 13.16
CA GLY A 182 30.12 4.27 12.00
C GLY A 182 29.22 4.76 10.85
N LEU A 183 27.90 4.61 10.97
CA LEU A 183 26.91 5.08 9.99
C LEU A 183 26.02 6.22 10.51
N VAL A 184 26.09 6.53 11.80
CA VAL A 184 25.31 7.59 12.45
C VAL A 184 26.19 8.45 13.35
N ASP A 185 26.05 9.76 13.21
CA ASP A 185 26.57 10.73 14.16
C ASP A 185 25.57 10.93 15.29
N VAL A 186 25.91 10.45 16.49
CA VAL A 186 25.06 10.60 17.68
C VAL A 186 25.39 11.93 18.35
N THR A 187 24.48 12.91 18.26
CA THR A 187 24.58 14.15 19.01
C THR A 187 23.68 14.10 20.24
N LEU A 188 24.27 14.08 21.43
CA LEU A 188 23.52 14.21 22.68
C LEU A 188 23.29 15.69 22.98
N LYS A 189 22.03 16.12 22.98
CA LYS A 189 21.63 17.47 23.43
C LYS A 189 21.13 17.38 24.88
N PRO A 190 21.89 17.85 25.88
CA PRO A 190 21.44 17.83 27.26
C PRO A 190 20.18 18.68 27.41
N ASN A 191 19.13 18.11 27.99
CA ASN A 191 17.92 18.85 28.34
C ASN A 191 18.12 19.42 29.75
N TYR A 192 18.51 20.69 29.84
CA TYR A 192 18.70 21.40 31.11
C TYR A 192 17.37 21.90 31.68
N ARG A 193 16.45 20.97 31.97
CA ARG A 193 15.30 21.23 32.83
C ARG A 193 15.55 20.68 34.23
#